data_AF-A0A2L0I069-F1
#
_entry.id   AF-A0A2L0I069-F1
#
_cell.length_a   1.000
_cell.length_b   1.000
_cell.length_c   1.000
_cell.angle_alpha   90.00
_cell.angle_beta   90.00
_cell.angle_gamma   90.00
#
_symmetry.space_group_name_H-M   'P 1'
#
loop_
_entity.id
_entity.type
_entity.pdbx_description
1 polymer ?
#
loop_
_entity_poly.entity_id
_entity_poly.type
_entity_poly.pdbx_seq_one_letter_code
_entity_poly.pdbx_strand_id
1 'polypeptide(L)'
;MKKYKFLMCLTGVLMLSACVSSPLSGSESDGISVIRIASNQKCMKEIESNPTWIVGSKLLSKDQKQKKKREVCKCVGDNAPKMFSKEQLALAAIDPKAKDAYSTLAATKTSATCTAEMLK
;
A
#
# COMPACT_ATOMS: atom_id res chain seq x y z
N MET A 1 -6.78 -63.24 8.51
CA MET A 1 -7.93 -62.59 9.18
C MET A 1 -7.41 -61.54 10.16
N LYS A 2 -8.12 -60.40 10.26
CA LYS A 2 -7.86 -59.16 11.05
C LYS A 2 -6.81 -58.22 10.41
N LYS A 3 -7.18 -57.20 9.62
CA LYS A 3 -7.97 -55.97 9.89
C LYS A 3 -7.38 -55.05 10.97
N TYR A 4 -6.34 -54.30 10.61
CA TYR A 4 -5.91 -53.06 11.30
C TYR A 4 -5.58 -52.04 10.20
N LYS A 5 -6.59 -51.36 9.64
CA LYS A 5 -7.22 -50.15 10.18
C LYS A 5 -6.27 -48.96 10.06
N PHE A 6 -6.36 -48.33 8.88
CA PHE A 6 -6.34 -46.88 8.65
C PHE A 6 -6.11 -46.06 9.94
N LEU A 7 -4.89 -45.59 10.14
CA LEU A 7 -4.56 -44.55 11.12
C LEU A 7 -3.35 -43.78 10.54
N MET A 8 -3.62 -42.74 9.76
CA MET A 8 -3.58 -41.36 10.25
C MET A 8 -2.14 -40.85 10.44
N CYS A 9 -1.52 -40.39 9.34
CA CYS A 9 -0.47 -39.39 9.36
C CYS A 9 -0.80 -38.35 8.30
N LEU A 10 -1.83 -37.56 8.59
CA LEU A 10 -2.07 -36.27 7.93
C LEU A 10 -0.96 -35.35 8.46
N THR A 11 0.21 -35.35 7.82
CA THR A 11 1.26 -34.37 8.07
C THR A 11 0.78 -33.03 7.52
N GLY A 12 -0.09 -32.38 8.29
CA GLY A 12 -0.44 -30.99 8.12
C GLY A 12 0.80 -30.15 8.31
N VAL A 13 1.38 -29.71 7.19
CA VAL A 13 2.31 -28.59 7.17
C VAL A 13 1.48 -27.33 7.44
N LEU A 14 1.16 -27.11 8.71
CA LEU A 14 0.79 -25.80 9.23
C LEU A 14 2.08 -24.99 9.30
N MET A 15 2.47 -24.41 8.17
CA MET A 15 3.35 -23.24 8.21
C MET A 15 2.56 -22.15 8.92
N LEU A 16 2.74 -22.03 10.24
CA LEU A 16 2.49 -20.77 10.90
C LEU A 16 3.50 -19.80 10.29
N SER A 17 3.09 -19.04 9.27
CA SER A 17 3.73 -17.75 9.05
C SER A 17 3.46 -16.97 10.33
N ALA A 18 4.44 -16.95 11.23
CA ALA A 18 4.43 -16.02 12.34
C ALA A 18 4.18 -14.65 11.73
N CYS A 19 3.03 -14.07 12.05
CA CYS A 19 2.86 -12.63 11.96
C CYS A 19 4.00 -12.07 12.79
N VAL A 20 5.04 -11.53 12.15
CA VAL A 20 5.95 -10.62 12.82
C VAL A 20 5.08 -9.45 13.25
N SER A 21 4.57 -9.57 14.46
CA SER A 21 4.04 -8.43 15.20
C SER A 21 5.30 -7.73 15.66
N SER A 22 5.85 -6.87 14.80
CA SER A 22 6.86 -5.90 15.21
C SER A 22 6.31 -5.20 16.46
N PRO A 23 7.16 -4.95 17.48
CA PRO A 23 6.69 -4.38 18.74
C PRO A 23 5.91 -3.10 18.45
N LEU A 24 4.65 -3.11 18.90
CA LEU A 24 3.66 -2.05 18.79
C LEU A 24 4.19 -0.83 19.57
N SER A 25 5.09 -0.10 18.93
CA SER A 25 5.74 1.08 19.48
C SER A 25 4.99 2.27 18.93
N GLY A 26 3.79 2.53 19.48
CA GLY A 26 2.95 3.66 19.12
C GLY A 26 3.74 4.97 19.22
N SER A 27 4.40 5.30 18.12
CA SER A 27 5.25 6.45 17.93
C SER A 27 4.81 7.08 16.61
N GLU A 28 4.79 8.40 16.55
CA GLU A 28 4.26 9.17 15.41
C GLU A 28 4.85 8.75 14.04
N SER A 29 6.03 8.10 14.04
CA SER A 29 6.66 7.51 12.86
C SER A 29 5.89 6.33 12.24
N ASP A 30 5.12 5.59 13.03
CA ASP A 30 4.40 4.40 12.57
C ASP A 30 3.20 4.81 11.71
N GLY A 31 2.41 5.77 12.16
CA GLY A 31 1.29 6.31 11.36
C GLY A 31 1.75 6.93 10.04
N ILE A 32 2.84 7.71 10.07
CA ILE A 32 3.44 8.30 8.87
C ILE A 32 3.91 7.21 7.89
N SER A 33 4.67 6.23 8.37
CA SER A 33 5.19 5.16 7.52
C SER A 33 4.08 4.27 6.95
N VAL A 34 3.07 3.96 7.76
CA VAL A 34 1.90 3.17 7.36
C VAL A 34 1.12 3.86 6.24
N ILE A 35 0.80 5.15 6.40
CA ILE A 35 0.08 5.90 5.37
C ILE A 35 0.93 6.10 4.12
N ARG A 36 2.22 6.36 4.25
CA ARG A 36 3.16 6.47 3.12
C ARG A 36 3.18 5.21 2.27
N ILE A 37 3.37 4.06 2.91
CA ILE A 37 3.46 2.76 2.24
C ILE A 37 2.10 2.40 1.62
N ALA A 38 1.01 2.51 2.38
CA ALA A 38 -0.32 2.15 1.92
C ALA A 38 -0.76 3.01 0.73
N SER A 39 -0.53 4.32 0.78
CA SER A 39 -0.90 5.24 -0.32
C SER A 39 -0.07 5.00 -1.57
N ASN A 40 1.24 4.73 -1.43
CA ASN A 40 2.07 4.32 -2.56
C ASN A 40 1.54 3.02 -3.20
N GLN A 41 1.23 2.00 -2.40
CA GLN A 41 0.68 0.74 -2.90
C GLN A 41 -0.68 0.92 -3.59
N LYS A 42 -1.56 1.75 -3.01
CA LYS A 42 -2.85 2.11 -3.59
C LYS A 42 -2.66 2.77 -4.97
N CYS A 43 -1.78 3.77 -5.05
CA CYS A 43 -1.41 4.39 -6.31
C CYS A 43 -0.88 3.36 -7.32
N MET A 44 0.06 2.49 -6.93
CA MET A 44 0.63 1.49 -7.85
C MET A 44 -0.42 0.55 -8.45
N LYS A 45 -1.49 0.26 -7.70
CA LYS A 45 -2.61 -0.57 -8.16
C LYS A 45 -3.56 0.18 -9.09
N GLU A 46 -3.80 1.46 -8.82
CA GLU A 46 -4.96 2.17 -9.40
C GLU A 46 -4.58 3.29 -10.39
N ILE A 47 -3.34 3.76 -10.40
CA ILE A 47 -2.91 4.92 -11.21
C ILE A 47 -3.12 4.71 -12.72
N GLU A 48 -3.12 3.47 -13.20
CA GLU A 48 -3.38 3.18 -14.62
C GLU A 48 -4.83 3.45 -15.05
N SER A 49 -5.76 3.52 -14.10
CA SER A 49 -7.14 3.98 -14.33
C SER A 49 -7.32 5.49 -14.12
N ASN A 50 -6.29 6.20 -13.64
CA ASN A 50 -6.37 7.63 -13.38
C ASN A 50 -6.35 8.43 -14.70
N PRO A 51 -7.34 9.29 -14.98
CA PRO A 51 -7.40 10.05 -16.23
C PRO A 51 -6.18 10.94 -16.50
N THR A 52 -5.65 11.60 -15.46
CA THR A 52 -4.46 12.45 -15.56
C THR A 52 -3.23 11.64 -15.96
N TRP A 53 -3.07 10.44 -15.40
CA TRP A 53 -2.00 9.52 -15.78
C TRP A 53 -2.18 9.00 -17.21
N ILE A 54 -3.40 8.62 -17.61
CA ILE A 54 -3.68 8.13 -18.96
C ILE A 54 -3.27 9.17 -20.01
N VAL A 55 -3.66 10.43 -19.81
CA VAL A 55 -3.31 11.53 -20.73
C VAL A 55 -1.81 11.84 -20.66
N GLY A 56 -1.25 12.03 -19.47
CA GLY A 56 0.15 12.42 -19.29
C GLY A 56 1.15 11.35 -19.73
N SER A 57 0.78 10.07 -19.64
CA SER A 57 1.67 8.96 -19.99
C SER A 57 1.57 8.53 -21.46
N LYS A 58 0.69 9.14 -22.27
CA LYS A 58 0.38 8.67 -23.63
C LYS A 58 1.60 8.57 -24.55
N LEU A 59 2.57 9.48 -24.41
CA LEU A 59 3.78 9.54 -25.24
C LEU A 59 4.94 8.68 -24.70
N LEU A 60 4.78 8.07 -23.53
CA LEU A 60 5.83 7.26 -22.92
C LEU A 60 5.85 5.84 -23.50
N SER A 61 7.05 5.31 -23.71
CA SER A 61 7.26 3.88 -23.96
C SER A 61 6.82 3.03 -22.76
N LYS A 62 6.68 1.72 -22.93
CA LYS A 62 6.32 0.80 -21.83
C LYS A 62 7.30 0.90 -20.65
N ASP A 63 8.59 0.96 -20.94
CA ASP A 63 9.63 1.05 -19.89
C ASP A 63 9.59 2.42 -19.19
N GLN A 64 9.39 3.49 -19.94
CA GLN A 64 9.23 4.83 -19.40
C GLN A 64 7.96 4.92 -18.53
N LYS A 65 6.84 4.33 -18.96
CA LYS A 65 5.61 4.25 -18.15
C LYS A 65 5.87 3.56 -16.83
N GLN A 66 6.54 2.41 -16.83
CA GLN A 66 6.81 1.67 -15.60
C GLN A 66 7.76 2.42 -14.66
N LYS A 67 8.76 3.13 -15.19
CA LYS A 67 9.63 4.01 -14.40
C LYS A 67 8.86 5.19 -13.81
N LYS A 68 8.11 5.92 -14.64
CA LYS A 68 7.33 7.08 -14.23
C LYS A 68 6.20 6.72 -13.26
N LYS A 69 5.59 5.54 -13.41
CA LYS A 69 4.57 5.02 -12.49
C LYS A 69 5.13 4.92 -11.08
N ARG A 70 6.34 4.34 -10.93
CA ARG A 70 7.03 4.26 -9.63
C ARG A 70 7.37 5.64 -9.07
N GLU A 71 7.84 6.57 -9.90
CA GLU A 71 8.15 7.95 -9.49
C GLU A 71 6.90 8.68 -8.98
N VAL A 72 5.80 8.63 -9.74
CA VAL A 72 4.50 9.20 -9.37
C VAL A 72 3.99 8.60 -8.06
N CYS A 73 3.98 7.27 -7.92
CA CYS A 73 3.44 6.64 -6.72
C CYS A 73 4.35 6.78 -5.49
N LYS A 74 5.67 6.94 -5.70
CA LYS A 74 6.58 7.38 -4.64
C LYS A 74 6.23 8.80 -4.18
N CYS A 75 6.00 9.74 -5.10
CA CYS A 75 5.54 11.08 -4.77
C CYS A 75 4.21 11.07 -3.98
N VAL A 76 3.26 10.22 -4.38
CA VAL A 76 2.00 10.03 -3.66
C VAL A 76 2.25 9.55 -2.24
N GLY A 77 3.07 8.52 -2.06
CA GLY A 77 3.46 8.04 -0.73
C GLY A 77 4.14 9.13 0.12
N ASP A 78 5.05 9.90 -0.47
CA ASP A 78 5.82 10.94 0.22
C ASP A 78 4.94 12.14 0.64
N ASN A 79 3.85 12.42 -0.07
CA ASN A 79 2.92 13.51 0.26
C ASN A 79 1.69 13.06 1.06
N ALA A 80 1.34 11.79 1.02
CA ALA A 80 0.12 11.29 1.66
C ALA A 80 0.03 11.56 3.18
N PRO A 81 1.07 11.33 4.00
CA PRO A 81 1.00 11.60 5.43
C PRO A 81 0.76 13.08 5.78
N LYS A 82 1.18 14.01 4.90
CA LYS A 82 1.06 15.46 5.13
C LYS A 82 -0.40 15.95 5.10
N MET A 83 -1.33 15.11 4.65
CA MET A 83 -2.76 15.41 4.58
C MET A 83 -3.47 15.25 5.94
N PHE A 84 -2.80 14.69 6.95
CA PHE A 84 -3.43 14.24 8.18
C PHE A 84 -2.79 14.87 9.41
N SER A 85 -3.61 15.08 10.43
CA SER A 85 -3.14 15.39 11.78
C SER A 85 -2.40 14.19 12.41
N LYS A 86 -1.65 14.46 13.48
CA LYS A 86 -0.93 13.43 14.24
C LYS A 86 -1.88 12.38 14.79
N GLU A 87 -3.06 12.78 15.25
CA GLU A 87 -4.09 11.92 15.81
C GLU A 87 -4.68 10.99 14.75
N GLN A 88 -4.93 11.50 13.54
CA GLN A 88 -5.39 10.70 12.41
C GLN A 88 -4.33 9.68 11.96
N LEU A 89 -3.05 10.08 11.95
CA LEU A 89 -1.95 9.18 11.63
C LEU A 89 -1.80 8.09 12.69
N ALA A 90 -1.88 8.43 13.97
CA ALA A 90 -1.87 7.48 15.07
C ALA A 90 -3.04 6.50 14.99
N LEU A 91 -4.25 6.98 14.70
CA LEU A 91 -5.41 6.13 14.49
C LEU A 91 -5.19 5.15 13.33
N ALA A 92 -4.67 5.61 12.20
CA ALA A 92 -4.35 4.73 11.07
C ALA A 92 -3.25 3.70 11.35
N ALA A 93 -2.41 3.92 12.37
CA ALA A 93 -1.41 2.94 12.77
C ALA A 93 -2.05 1.71 13.46
N ILE A 94 -3.19 1.90 14.14
CA ILE A 94 -3.83 0.87 14.97
C ILE A 94 -5.18 0.39 14.46
N ASP A 95 -5.85 1.15 13.57
CA ASP A 95 -7.13 0.81 12.98
C ASP A 95 -6.98 0.55 11.46
N PRO A 96 -7.16 -0.72 11.01
CA PRO A 96 -7.08 -1.07 9.60
C PRO A 96 -8.10 -0.37 8.69
N LYS A 97 -9.30 -0.05 9.21
CA LYS A 97 -10.32 0.69 8.45
C LYS A 97 -9.90 2.14 8.27
N ALA A 98 -9.39 2.77 9.34
CA ALA A 98 -8.87 4.13 9.25
C ALA A 98 -7.67 4.22 8.29
N LYS A 99 -6.75 3.24 8.36
CA LYS A 99 -5.64 3.09 7.42
C LYS A 99 -6.12 3.05 5.96
N ASP A 100 -7.09 2.19 5.65
CA ASP A 100 -7.59 2.03 4.29
C ASP A 100 -8.29 3.30 3.79
N ALA A 101 -9.14 3.90 4.62
CA ALA A 101 -9.84 5.14 4.29
C ALA A 101 -8.86 6.31 4.04
N TYR A 102 -7.90 6.51 4.93
CA TYR A 102 -6.93 7.61 4.83
C TYR A 102 -5.93 7.40 3.69
N SER A 103 -5.43 6.17 3.50
CA SER A 103 -4.53 5.90 2.37
C SER A 103 -5.25 6.03 1.01
N THR A 104 -6.52 5.63 0.92
CA THR A 104 -7.35 5.85 -0.27
C THR A 104 -7.55 7.33 -0.53
N LEU A 105 -8.00 8.09 0.48
CA LEU A 105 -8.21 9.53 0.35
C LEU A 105 -6.92 10.26 -0.07
N ALA A 106 -5.80 9.97 0.58
CA ALA A 106 -4.54 10.61 0.28
C ALA A 106 -4.00 10.23 -1.10
N ALA A 107 -4.10 8.96 -1.50
CA ALA A 107 -3.72 8.52 -2.84
C ALA A 107 -4.53 9.25 -3.91
N THR A 108 -5.86 9.37 -3.75
CA THR A 108 -6.71 10.10 -4.68
C THR A 108 -6.38 11.60 -4.74
N LYS A 109 -6.17 12.24 -3.58
CA LYS A 109 -5.93 13.69 -3.51
C LYS A 109 -4.56 14.09 -4.04
N THR A 110 -3.54 13.23 -3.90
CA THR A 110 -2.17 13.54 -4.31
C THR A 110 -1.81 13.04 -5.70
N SER A 111 -2.55 12.07 -6.26
CA SER A 111 -2.21 11.45 -7.54
C SER A 111 -2.13 12.43 -8.71
N ALA A 112 -3.05 13.40 -8.79
CA ALA A 112 -3.08 14.36 -9.89
C ALA A 112 -1.85 15.29 -9.87
N THR A 113 -1.54 15.87 -8.70
CA THR A 113 -0.37 16.73 -8.51
C THR A 113 0.92 15.97 -8.77
N CYS A 114 1.09 14.79 -8.18
CA CYS A 114 2.28 13.97 -8.40
C CYS A 114 2.43 13.51 -9.84
N THR A 115 1.33 13.24 -10.55
CA THR A 115 1.37 12.93 -11.98
C THR A 115 1.88 14.14 -12.76
N ALA A 116 1.33 15.32 -12.50
CA ALA A 116 1.75 16.56 -13.17
C ALA A 116 3.22 16.92 -12.85
N GLU A 117 3.71 16.68 -11.65
CA GLU A 117 5.10 16.96 -11.29
C GLU A 117 6.10 16.00 -11.94
N MET A 118 5.78 14.70 -11.96
CA MET A 118 6.72 13.68 -12.44
C MET A 118 6.67 13.45 -13.96
N LEU A 119 5.60 13.90 -14.64
CA LEU A 119 5.45 13.77 -16.10
C LEU A 119 5.70 15.07 -16.89
N LYS A 120 6.03 16.16 -16.20
CA LYS A 120 6.74 17.29 -16.82
C LYS A 120 8.09 16.83 -17.34
#